data_AF-A0A1B8FH92-F1
#
_entry.id   AF-A0A1B8FH92-F1
#
_cell.length_a   1.000
_cell.length_b   1.000
_cell.length_c   1.000
_cell.angle_alpha   90.00
_cell.angle_beta   90.00
_cell.angle_gamma   90.00
#
_symmetry.space_group_name_H-M   'P 1'
#
loop_
_entity.id
_entity.type
_entity.pdbx_description
1 polymer ?
#
loop_
_entity_poly.entity_id
_entity_poly.type
_entity_poly.pdbx_seq_one_letter_code
_entity_poly.pdbx_strand_id
1 'polypeptide(L)'
;MLAPSTVKTPVRAKVDLIAWDPESPAHTERMVQHRIACGWKQDYIEGWRVLQREGKMGLQWVVLSEEDPEKETKLAQHLLKYPGDATPILDTATSLAGKPRSPSSRSFVPVGHISLDSESPNPGQADASQGLYCITTLYISRAIHGGGLGRAALDAVESQAINEPLCAKTLSLDTLANSSWNRTDIWEEMGQKKPGMSAEDWYERCGYKAWRYSEGHIQHRTDDGRVWPLDGVFMKKAVV
;
A
#
# COMPACT_ATOMS: atom_id res chain seq x y z
N MET A 1 41.92 -25.62 3.46
CA MET A 1 41.34 -24.60 2.56
C MET A 1 39.84 -24.59 2.77
N LEU A 2 39.31 -23.55 3.41
CA LEU A 2 37.86 -23.36 3.54
C LEU A 2 37.36 -22.74 2.23
N ALA A 3 36.34 -23.36 1.62
CA ALA A 3 35.72 -22.83 0.43
C ALA A 3 35.06 -21.46 0.74
N PRO A 4 35.17 -20.46 -0.15
CA PRO A 4 34.51 -19.19 0.06
C PRO A 4 32.99 -19.39 0.05
N SER A 5 32.33 -18.99 1.14
CA SER A 5 30.87 -18.95 1.21
C SER A 5 30.36 -17.98 0.15
N THR A 6 29.67 -18.49 -0.86
CA THR A 6 28.95 -17.65 -1.81
C THR A 6 27.83 -16.94 -1.07
N VAL A 7 28.01 -15.64 -0.82
CA VAL A 7 26.95 -14.76 -0.36
C VAL A 7 25.92 -14.73 -1.48
N LYS A 8 24.85 -15.52 -1.34
CA LYS A 8 23.70 -15.45 -2.25
C LYS A 8 23.16 -14.02 -2.15
N THR A 9 23.23 -13.28 -3.25
CA THR A 9 22.55 -11.99 -3.35
C THR A 9 21.07 -12.26 -3.08
N PRO A 10 20.44 -11.57 -2.11
CA PRO A 10 19.04 -11.80 -1.80
C PRO A 10 18.21 -11.52 -3.05
N VAL A 11 17.39 -12.50 -3.43
CA VAL A 11 16.56 -12.36 -4.62
C VAL A 11 15.47 -11.34 -4.33
N ARG A 12 15.38 -10.30 -5.16
CA ARG A 12 14.41 -9.22 -4.97
C ARG A 12 13.02 -9.73 -5.33
N ALA A 13 12.06 -9.48 -4.44
CA ALA A 13 10.66 -9.78 -4.73
C ALA A 13 10.16 -8.97 -5.92
N LYS A 14 9.25 -9.55 -6.70
CA LYS A 14 8.65 -8.92 -7.89
C LYS A 14 7.14 -8.90 -7.77
N VAL A 15 6.55 -7.76 -8.14
CA VAL A 15 5.11 -7.56 -8.12
C VAL A 15 4.65 -6.91 -9.41
N ASP A 16 3.42 -7.22 -9.79
CA ASP A 16 2.68 -6.49 -10.81
C ASP A 16 1.67 -5.58 -10.12
N LEU A 17 1.43 -4.40 -10.70
CA LEU A 17 0.37 -3.49 -10.27
C LEU A 17 -0.79 -3.54 -11.26
N ILE A 18 -1.97 -3.91 -10.78
CA ILE A 18 -3.19 -4.01 -11.60
C ILE A 18 -4.18 -2.96 -11.11
N ALA A 19 -4.76 -2.17 -12.02
CA ALA A 19 -5.69 -1.12 -11.65
C ALA A 19 -6.92 -1.70 -10.90
N TRP A 20 -7.33 -1.01 -9.84
CA TRP A 20 -8.55 -1.34 -9.11
C TRP A 20 -9.77 -0.81 -9.86
N ASP A 21 -10.78 -1.65 -10.03
CA ASP A 21 -12.03 -1.29 -10.70
C ASP A 21 -13.11 -0.90 -9.66
N PRO A 22 -13.51 0.38 -9.59
CA PRO A 22 -14.55 0.84 -8.66
C PRO A 22 -15.97 0.39 -9.05
N GLU A 23 -16.18 -0.13 -10.26
CA GLU A 23 -17.47 -0.63 -10.73
C GLU A 23 -17.62 -2.14 -10.56
N SER A 24 -16.52 -2.87 -10.41
CA SER A 24 -16.53 -4.33 -10.29
C SER A 24 -16.89 -4.76 -8.86
N PRO A 25 -18.01 -5.49 -8.65
CA PRO A 25 -18.37 -5.99 -7.32
C PRO A 25 -17.26 -6.83 -6.69
N ALA A 26 -16.60 -7.67 -7.49
CA ALA A 26 -15.50 -8.52 -7.03
C ALA A 26 -14.30 -7.72 -6.51
N HIS A 27 -13.96 -6.60 -7.18
CA HIS A 27 -12.88 -5.71 -6.71
C HIS A 27 -13.28 -4.97 -5.44
N THR A 28 -14.51 -4.48 -5.35
CA THR A 28 -14.99 -3.76 -4.17
C THR A 28 -15.07 -4.67 -2.94
N GLU A 29 -15.61 -5.89 -3.09
CA GLU A 29 -15.70 -6.87 -2.01
C GLU A 29 -14.30 -7.30 -1.54
N ARG A 30 -13.38 -7.59 -2.46
CA ARG A 30 -12.00 -7.92 -2.12
C ARG A 30 -11.30 -6.78 -1.39
N MET A 31 -11.61 -5.53 -1.75
CA MET A 31 -11.01 -4.36 -1.10
C MET A 31 -11.49 -4.25 0.35
N VAL A 32 -12.79 -4.47 0.60
CA VAL A 32 -13.34 -4.54 1.96
C VAL A 32 -12.62 -5.61 2.78
N GLN A 33 -12.44 -6.82 2.22
CA GLN A 33 -11.71 -7.91 2.89
C GLN A 33 -10.27 -7.53 3.25
N HIS A 34 -9.53 -6.90 2.32
CA HIS A 34 -8.17 -6.42 2.58
C HIS A 34 -8.14 -5.31 3.64
N ARG A 35 -9.14 -4.43 3.68
CA ARG A 35 -9.22 -3.37 4.71
C ARG A 35 -9.58 -3.88 6.09
N ILE A 36 -10.45 -4.88 6.18
CA ILE A 36 -10.69 -5.65 7.41
C ILE A 36 -9.38 -6.27 7.88
N ALA A 37 -8.68 -6.99 7.00
CA ALA A 37 -7.39 -7.63 7.33
C ALA A 37 -6.27 -6.62 7.66
N CYS A 38 -6.33 -5.42 7.08
CA CYS A 38 -5.46 -4.30 7.39
C CYS A 38 -5.73 -3.76 8.80
N GLY A 39 -7.01 -3.72 9.22
CA GLY A 39 -7.48 -3.18 10.49
C GLY A 39 -7.73 -1.68 10.46
N TRP A 40 -7.88 -1.09 9.28
CA TRP A 40 -7.96 0.37 9.10
C TRP A 40 -8.93 0.76 7.98
N LYS A 41 -9.78 1.76 8.23
CA LYS A 41 -10.59 2.46 7.20
C LYS A 41 -11.45 1.53 6.31
N GLN A 42 -12.00 0.45 6.86
CA GLN A 42 -12.89 -0.45 6.10
C GLN A 42 -14.16 0.25 5.61
N ASP A 43 -14.64 1.27 6.33
CA ASP A 43 -15.86 2.01 5.99
C ASP A 43 -15.63 3.07 4.89
N TYR A 44 -14.40 3.21 4.39
CA TYR A 44 -14.04 4.28 3.45
C TYR A 44 -14.03 3.84 1.98
N ILE A 45 -14.36 2.56 1.69
CA ILE A 45 -14.31 2.02 0.32
C ILE A 45 -15.19 2.80 -0.64
N GLU A 46 -16.41 3.17 -0.24
CA GLU A 46 -17.30 3.97 -1.08
C GLU A 46 -16.71 5.35 -1.39
N GLY A 47 -16.02 5.97 -0.42
CA GLY A 47 -15.27 7.20 -0.67
C GLY A 47 -14.15 7.01 -1.69
N TRP A 48 -13.41 5.90 -1.62
CA TRP A 48 -12.38 5.59 -2.61
C TRP A 48 -12.95 5.30 -4.00
N ARG A 49 -14.13 4.69 -4.11
CA ARG A 49 -14.81 4.52 -5.41
C ARG A 49 -15.07 5.87 -6.08
N VAL A 50 -15.56 6.85 -5.31
CA VAL A 50 -15.77 8.21 -5.82
C VAL A 50 -14.45 8.84 -6.27
N LEU A 51 -13.41 8.81 -5.43
CA LEU A 51 -12.11 9.41 -5.77
C LEU A 51 -11.44 8.74 -6.99
N GLN A 52 -11.59 7.42 -7.14
CA GLN A 52 -11.07 6.68 -8.29
C GLN A 52 -11.80 7.10 -9.59
N ARG A 53 -13.14 7.23 -9.54
CA ARG A 53 -13.96 7.70 -10.69
C ARG A 53 -13.59 9.12 -11.11
N GLU A 54 -13.33 9.99 -10.13
CA GLU A 54 -12.93 11.38 -10.35
C GLU A 54 -11.47 11.51 -10.82
N GLY A 55 -10.71 10.40 -10.83
CA GLY A 55 -9.29 10.40 -11.18
C GLY A 55 -8.37 11.06 -10.16
N LYS A 56 -8.88 11.26 -8.94
CA LYS A 56 -8.13 11.82 -7.80
C LYS A 56 -7.32 10.77 -7.06
N MET A 57 -7.75 9.52 -7.17
CA MET A 57 -7.07 8.35 -6.62
C MET A 57 -6.61 7.43 -7.74
N GLY A 58 -5.40 6.88 -7.60
CA GLY A 58 -4.82 5.92 -8.53
C GLY A 58 -4.64 4.57 -7.85
N LEU A 59 -5.72 3.96 -7.36
CA LEU A 59 -5.66 2.71 -6.60
C LEU A 59 -5.34 1.51 -7.50
N GLN A 60 -4.39 0.69 -7.04
CA GLN A 60 -3.91 -0.49 -7.72
C GLN A 60 -3.77 -1.66 -6.73
N TRP A 61 -4.10 -2.86 -7.21
CA TRP A 61 -3.76 -4.12 -6.56
C TRP A 61 -2.27 -4.39 -6.68
N VAL A 62 -1.70 -4.94 -5.62
CA VAL A 62 -0.38 -5.57 -5.63
C VAL A 62 -0.57 -7.07 -5.83
N VAL A 63 0.02 -7.60 -6.89
CA VAL A 63 -0.07 -9.02 -7.27
C VAL A 63 1.34 -9.59 -7.33
N LEU A 64 1.51 -10.85 -6.90
CA LEU A 64 2.79 -11.55 -7.09
C LEU A 64 3.04 -11.73 -8.59
N SER A 65 4.19 -11.26 -9.06
CA SER A 65 4.56 -11.39 -10.47
C SER A 65 4.84 -12.84 -10.83
N GLU A 66 4.55 -13.24 -12.06
CA GLU A 66 4.95 -14.56 -12.60
C GLU A 66 6.46 -14.77 -12.55
N GLU A 67 7.22 -13.67 -12.53
CA GLU A 67 8.68 -13.69 -12.46
C GLU A 67 9.22 -13.74 -11.02
N ASP A 68 8.37 -13.69 -9.98
CA ASP A 68 8.82 -13.82 -8.59
C ASP A 68 9.21 -15.27 -8.29
N PRO A 69 10.45 -15.54 -7.88
CA PRO A 69 10.94 -16.90 -7.69
C PRO A 69 10.32 -17.62 -6.50
N GLU A 70 9.63 -16.90 -5.61
CA GLU A 70 8.92 -17.46 -4.45
C GLU A 70 7.41 -17.27 -4.57
N LYS A 71 6.89 -16.97 -5.78
CA LYS A 71 5.46 -16.72 -6.04
C LYS A 71 4.58 -17.78 -5.39
N GLU A 72 4.79 -19.05 -5.73
CA GLU A 72 3.93 -20.15 -5.27
C GLU A 72 3.95 -20.30 -3.74
N THR A 73 5.13 -20.19 -3.11
CA THR A 73 5.28 -20.24 -1.65
C THR A 73 4.57 -19.08 -0.97
N LYS A 74 4.76 -17.85 -1.46
CA LYS A 74 4.11 -16.64 -0.92
C LYS A 74 2.59 -16.71 -1.10
N LEU A 75 2.12 -17.17 -2.26
CA LEU A 75 0.70 -17.33 -2.54
C LEU A 75 0.07 -18.37 -1.60
N ALA A 76 0.72 -19.52 -1.41
CA ALA A 76 0.25 -20.55 -0.48
C ALA A 76 0.17 -20.01 0.97
N GLN A 77 1.17 -19.27 1.42
CA GLN A 77 1.16 -18.63 2.75
C GLN A 77 0.04 -17.60 2.89
N HIS A 78 -0.19 -16.77 1.86
CA HIS A 78 -1.28 -15.81 1.85
C HIS A 78 -2.65 -16.50 1.92
N LEU A 79 -2.89 -17.50 1.08
CA LEU A 79 -4.17 -18.23 1.04
C LEU A 79 -4.43 -19.07 2.29
N LEU A 80 -3.38 -19.57 2.94
CA LEU A 80 -3.51 -20.24 4.24
C LEU A 80 -4.06 -19.31 5.31
N LYS A 81 -3.64 -18.03 5.30
CA LYS A 81 -4.12 -17.02 6.26
C LYS A 81 -5.44 -16.38 5.85
N TYR A 82 -5.65 -16.19 4.56
CA TYR A 82 -6.83 -15.52 3.98
C TYR A 82 -7.48 -16.43 2.93
N PRO A 83 -8.17 -17.50 3.33
CA PRO A 83 -8.76 -18.45 2.39
C PRO A 83 -9.87 -17.82 1.53
N GLY A 84 -10.51 -16.74 2.01
CA GLY A 84 -11.46 -15.94 1.23
C GLY A 84 -10.85 -15.33 -0.03
N ASP A 85 -9.51 -15.22 -0.08
CA ASP A 85 -8.81 -14.67 -1.23
C ASP A 85 -8.58 -15.68 -2.37
N ALA A 86 -8.89 -16.96 -2.13
CA ALA A 86 -8.59 -18.07 -3.04
C ALA A 86 -9.28 -17.95 -4.41
N THR A 87 -10.44 -17.31 -4.48
CA THR A 87 -11.11 -17.01 -5.75
C THR A 87 -10.40 -15.84 -6.43
N PRO A 88 -9.80 -16.03 -7.62
CA PRO A 88 -9.19 -14.94 -8.37
C PRO A 88 -10.23 -13.93 -8.85
N ILE A 89 -9.80 -12.69 -9.08
CA ILE A 89 -10.59 -11.64 -9.71
C ILE A 89 -9.98 -11.28 -11.09
N LEU A 90 -10.78 -10.67 -11.96
CA LEU A 90 -10.37 -10.30 -13.32
C LEU A 90 -9.96 -8.83 -13.39
N ASP A 91 -8.90 -8.51 -14.15
CA ASP A 91 -8.57 -7.12 -14.51
C ASP A 91 -9.68 -6.57 -15.41
N THR A 92 -10.53 -5.74 -14.82
CA THR A 92 -11.73 -5.17 -15.43
C THR A 92 -11.70 -3.63 -15.48
N ALA A 93 -10.70 -3.02 -14.83
CA ALA A 93 -10.58 -1.57 -14.72
C ALA A 93 -10.35 -0.91 -16.08
N THR A 94 -11.27 -0.02 -16.44
CA THR A 94 -11.24 0.76 -17.69
C THR A 94 -10.55 2.12 -17.54
N SER A 95 -10.14 2.49 -16.32
CA SER A 95 -9.37 3.70 -16.05
C SER A 95 -8.42 3.53 -14.87
N LEU A 96 -7.40 4.40 -14.80
CA LEU A 96 -6.50 4.56 -13.65
C LEU A 96 -6.13 6.04 -13.52
N ALA A 97 -6.31 6.62 -12.34
CA ALA A 97 -6.04 8.05 -12.09
C ALA A 97 -6.67 8.99 -13.14
N GLY A 98 -7.93 8.69 -13.52
CA GLY A 98 -8.70 9.47 -14.50
C GLY A 98 -8.28 9.28 -15.96
N LYS A 99 -7.30 8.40 -16.24
CA LYS A 99 -6.86 8.08 -17.60
C LYS A 99 -7.50 6.78 -18.07
N PRO A 100 -8.13 6.77 -19.26
CA PRO A 100 -8.65 5.54 -19.84
C PRO A 100 -7.55 4.49 -20.06
N ARG A 101 -7.88 3.22 -19.85
CA ARG A 101 -7.04 2.07 -20.18
C ARG A 101 -7.90 0.93 -20.70
N SER A 102 -7.28 0.01 -21.45
CA SER A 102 -7.90 -1.26 -21.79
C SER A 102 -7.61 -2.28 -20.69
N PRO A 103 -8.62 -2.87 -20.04
CA PRO A 103 -8.41 -3.95 -19.08
C PRO A 103 -7.80 -5.17 -19.77
N SER A 104 -6.83 -5.82 -19.11
CA SER A 104 -6.16 -7.00 -19.67
C SER A 104 -7.03 -8.27 -19.62
N SER A 105 -8.13 -8.26 -18.86
CA SER A 105 -8.93 -9.45 -18.54
C SER A 105 -8.15 -10.59 -17.88
N ARG A 106 -6.91 -10.32 -17.42
CA ARG A 106 -6.09 -11.28 -16.68
C ARG A 106 -6.77 -11.64 -15.37
N SER A 107 -6.79 -12.93 -15.05
CA SER A 107 -7.17 -13.43 -13.73
C SER A 107 -5.99 -13.32 -12.75
N PHE A 108 -6.24 -12.85 -11.53
CA PHE A 108 -5.21 -12.66 -10.52
C PHE A 108 -5.73 -12.79 -9.08
N VAL A 109 -4.82 -13.08 -8.15
CA VAL A 109 -5.08 -13.05 -6.70
C VAL A 109 -4.33 -11.86 -6.10
N PRO A 110 -5.02 -10.80 -5.65
CA PRO A 110 -4.37 -9.66 -5.02
C PRO A 110 -3.82 -10.06 -3.65
N VAL A 111 -2.58 -9.68 -3.37
CA VAL A 111 -1.92 -9.88 -2.07
C VAL A 111 -1.69 -8.59 -1.31
N GLY A 112 -2.19 -7.47 -1.84
CA GLY A 112 -2.07 -6.15 -1.27
C GLY A 112 -2.64 -5.09 -2.21
N HIS A 113 -2.48 -3.83 -1.87
CA HIS A 113 -2.86 -2.69 -2.69
C HIS A 113 -2.02 -1.46 -2.34
N ILE A 114 -1.95 -0.50 -3.25
CA ILE A 114 -1.25 0.79 -3.10
C ILE A 114 -1.94 1.80 -4.01
N SER A 115 -1.97 3.08 -3.63
CA SER A 115 -2.46 4.13 -4.51
C SER A 115 -1.47 5.27 -4.67
N LEU A 116 -1.57 5.94 -5.82
CA LEU A 116 -0.87 7.17 -6.14
C LEU A 116 -1.89 8.25 -6.49
N ASP A 117 -2.01 9.24 -5.63
CA ASP A 117 -3.15 10.15 -5.59
C ASP A 117 -2.72 11.57 -5.96
N SER A 118 -3.53 12.23 -6.79
CA SER A 118 -3.28 13.59 -7.27
C SER A 118 -3.82 14.66 -6.31
N GLU A 119 -4.71 14.27 -5.41
CA GLU A 119 -5.26 15.09 -4.35
C GLU A 119 -5.10 14.42 -2.98
N SER A 120 -5.05 15.24 -1.93
CA SER A 120 -5.07 14.77 -0.55
C SER A 120 -5.84 15.78 0.30
N PRO A 121 -6.62 15.31 1.30
CA PRO A 121 -7.25 16.21 2.27
C PRO A 121 -6.23 16.94 3.15
N ASN A 122 -4.98 16.48 3.18
CA ASN A 122 -3.94 17.07 4.02
C ASN A 122 -3.18 18.16 3.25
N PRO A 123 -3.15 19.41 3.75
CA PRO A 123 -2.47 20.51 3.08
C PRO A 123 -1.00 20.20 2.80
N GLY A 124 -0.56 20.46 1.56
CA GLY A 124 0.84 20.31 1.12
C GLY A 124 1.27 18.86 0.84
N GLN A 125 0.35 17.89 0.87
CA GLN A 125 0.66 16.49 0.61
C GLN A 125 0.52 16.12 -0.89
N ALA A 126 -0.43 16.69 -1.62
CA ALA A 126 -0.58 16.47 -3.07
C ALA A 126 -0.79 17.80 -3.80
N ASP A 127 -0.17 17.94 -4.96
CA ASP A 127 -0.35 19.01 -5.94
C ASP A 127 0.19 18.53 -7.29
N ALA A 128 -0.69 17.89 -8.09
CA ALA A 128 -0.32 17.36 -9.39
C ALA A 128 0.23 18.43 -10.36
N SER A 129 -0.17 19.70 -10.21
CA SER A 129 0.34 20.80 -11.04
C SER A 129 1.83 21.07 -10.83
N GLN A 130 2.34 20.72 -9.65
CA GLN A 130 3.75 20.82 -9.28
C GLN A 130 4.49 19.48 -9.40
N GLY A 131 3.83 18.42 -9.88
CA GLY A 131 4.38 17.07 -9.90
C GLY A 131 4.51 16.45 -8.50
N LEU A 132 3.68 16.88 -7.54
CA LEU A 132 3.63 16.31 -6.19
C LEU A 132 2.43 15.36 -6.08
N TYR A 133 2.69 14.07 -5.87
CA TYR A 133 1.66 13.06 -5.69
C TYR A 133 1.78 12.39 -4.33
N CYS A 134 0.65 11.92 -3.79
CA CYS A 134 0.62 11.25 -2.50
C CYS A 134 0.47 9.75 -2.68
N ILE A 135 1.37 8.98 -2.09
CA ILE A 135 1.17 7.55 -1.93
C ILE A 135 0.24 7.35 -0.74
N THR A 136 -0.87 6.67 -0.95
CA THR A 136 -1.75 6.26 0.15
C THR A 136 -2.08 4.78 0.07
N THR A 137 -2.74 4.30 1.11
CA THR A 137 -3.31 2.94 1.19
C THR A 137 -2.34 1.78 0.97
N LEU A 138 -1.02 1.94 1.06
CA LEU A 138 -0.10 0.80 0.95
C LEU A 138 -0.42 -0.28 2.00
N TYR A 139 -0.81 -1.44 1.52
CA TYR A 139 -1.07 -2.64 2.29
C TYR A 139 -0.49 -3.84 1.57
N ILE A 140 0.21 -4.70 2.32
CA ILE A 140 0.61 -6.04 1.89
C ILE A 140 0.03 -7.03 2.89
N SER A 141 -0.41 -8.18 2.40
CA SER A 141 -0.85 -9.34 3.19
C SER A 141 0.12 -9.62 4.34
N ARG A 142 -0.39 -9.56 5.58
CA ARG A 142 0.39 -9.84 6.81
C ARG A 142 0.94 -11.28 6.85
N ALA A 143 0.49 -12.19 5.99
CA ALA A 143 1.01 -13.56 5.91
C ALA A 143 2.43 -13.64 5.33
N ILE A 144 2.78 -12.65 4.51
CA ILE A 144 3.99 -12.63 3.67
C ILE A 144 4.81 -11.35 3.89
N HIS A 145 4.65 -10.74 5.06
CA HIS A 145 5.51 -9.63 5.51
C HIS A 145 6.95 -10.09 5.68
N GLY A 146 7.90 -9.18 5.52
CA GLY A 146 9.34 -9.49 5.53
C GLY A 146 9.86 -10.08 4.22
N GLY A 147 8.99 -10.49 3.29
CA GLY A 147 9.37 -11.04 1.98
C GLY A 147 9.69 -9.98 0.90
N GLY A 148 9.97 -8.73 1.25
CA GLY A 148 10.36 -7.66 0.31
C GLY A 148 9.24 -7.05 -0.55
N LEU A 149 8.00 -7.55 -0.47
CA LEU A 149 6.88 -7.13 -1.32
C LEU A 149 6.47 -5.66 -1.16
N GLY A 150 6.50 -5.13 0.07
CA GLY A 150 6.21 -3.71 0.30
C GLY A 150 7.20 -2.79 -0.42
N ARG A 151 8.47 -3.18 -0.45
CA ARG A 151 9.50 -2.44 -1.18
C ARG A 151 9.29 -2.57 -2.68
N ALA A 152 9.03 -3.77 -3.18
CA ALA A 152 8.73 -4.00 -4.60
C ALA A 152 7.52 -3.19 -5.09
N ALA A 153 6.44 -3.13 -4.30
CA ALA A 153 5.26 -2.32 -4.63
C ALA A 153 5.56 -0.81 -4.64
N LEU A 154 6.31 -0.33 -3.64
CA LEU A 154 6.74 1.06 -3.56
C LEU A 154 7.61 1.45 -4.76
N ASP A 155 8.61 0.62 -5.10
CA ASP A 155 9.49 0.86 -6.25
C ASP A 155 8.70 0.84 -7.58
N ALA A 156 7.69 -0.03 -7.70
CA ALA A 156 6.83 -0.09 -8.89
C ALA A 156 5.97 1.18 -9.04
N VAL A 157 5.36 1.68 -7.97
CA VAL A 157 4.63 2.95 -7.99
C VAL A 157 5.55 4.14 -8.25
N GLU A 158 6.74 4.17 -7.63
CA GLU A 158 7.73 5.23 -7.85
C GLU A 158 8.15 5.28 -9.33
N SER A 159 8.40 4.11 -9.93
CA SER A 159 8.72 4.00 -11.35
C SER A 159 7.57 4.46 -12.25
N GLN A 160 6.31 4.11 -11.93
CA GLN A 160 5.16 4.62 -12.69
C GLN A 160 5.01 6.14 -12.57
N ALA A 161 5.28 6.70 -11.38
CA ALA A 161 5.08 8.11 -11.10
C ALA A 161 6.00 9.05 -11.92
N ILE A 162 7.25 8.66 -12.15
CA ILE A 162 8.22 9.51 -12.87
C ILE A 162 7.96 9.57 -14.38
N ASN A 163 7.19 8.62 -14.92
CA ASN A 163 6.91 8.53 -16.34
C ASN A 163 5.65 9.33 -16.73
N GLU A 164 5.48 9.56 -18.03
CA GLU A 164 4.21 10.09 -18.54
C GLU A 164 3.04 9.15 -18.16
N PRO A 165 1.87 9.69 -17.81
CA PRO A 165 1.48 11.11 -17.90
C PRO A 165 1.76 11.92 -16.62
N LEU A 166 2.33 11.32 -15.57
CA LEU A 166 2.40 11.94 -14.24
C LEU A 166 3.61 12.86 -14.07
N CYS A 167 4.77 12.44 -14.61
CA CYS A 167 6.04 13.17 -14.53
C CYS A 167 6.31 13.73 -13.12
N ALA A 168 6.06 12.89 -12.11
CA ALA A 168 6.19 13.27 -10.71
C ALA A 168 7.62 13.70 -10.40
N LYS A 169 7.75 14.76 -9.61
CA LYS A 169 9.02 15.27 -9.08
C LYS A 169 9.19 14.91 -7.61
N THR A 170 8.07 14.76 -6.89
CA THR A 170 8.07 14.47 -5.47
C THR A 170 6.90 13.56 -5.14
N LEU A 171 7.17 12.55 -4.33
CA LEU A 171 6.15 11.71 -3.72
C LEU A 171 6.08 12.03 -2.24
N SER A 172 4.86 12.04 -1.71
CA SER A 172 4.60 12.20 -0.29
C SER A 172 3.81 11.03 0.26
N LEU A 173 3.75 10.92 1.58
CA LEU A 173 2.90 9.99 2.30
C LEU A 173 2.74 10.46 3.75
N ASP A 174 1.81 9.84 4.45
CA ASP A 174 1.72 9.91 5.91
C ASP A 174 1.67 8.51 6.51
N THR A 175 2.20 8.38 7.72
CA THR A 175 2.23 7.11 8.42
C THR A 175 2.21 7.30 9.94
N LEU A 176 2.08 6.20 10.68
CA LEU A 176 2.15 6.19 12.13
C LEU A 176 3.55 6.64 12.59
N ALA A 177 3.60 7.69 13.40
CA ALA A 177 4.86 8.20 13.91
C ALA A 177 5.45 7.28 14.99
N ASN A 178 6.77 7.34 15.14
CA ASN A 178 7.54 6.60 16.13
C ASN A 178 7.08 6.88 17.57
N SER A 179 6.58 8.07 17.88
CA SER A 179 6.00 8.39 19.19
C SER A 179 4.85 7.45 19.55
N SER A 180 3.95 7.19 18.61
CA SER A 180 2.83 6.26 18.80
C SER A 180 3.24 4.80 18.62
N TRP A 181 4.16 4.49 17.70
CA TRP A 181 4.66 3.11 17.54
C TRP A 181 5.39 2.59 18.80
N ASN A 182 6.05 3.47 19.55
CA ASN A 182 6.75 3.13 20.79
C ASN A 182 5.83 2.84 21.99
N ARG A 183 4.55 3.23 21.92
CA ARG A 183 3.55 2.96 22.97
C ARG A 183 3.09 1.49 22.89
N THR A 184 3.52 0.65 23.83
CA THR A 184 3.23 -0.80 23.82
C THR A 184 1.78 -1.14 24.16
N ASP A 185 1.18 -0.35 25.05
CA ASP A 185 -0.23 -0.41 25.46
C ASP A 185 -1.19 -0.37 24.25
N ILE A 186 -0.95 0.50 23.28
CA ILE A 186 -1.85 0.62 22.11
C ILE A 186 -1.88 -0.69 21.31
N TRP A 187 -0.74 -1.35 21.13
CA TRP A 187 -0.69 -2.57 20.33
C TRP A 187 -1.51 -3.70 20.98
N GLU A 188 -1.39 -3.82 22.30
CA GLU A 188 -2.16 -4.77 23.10
C GLU A 188 -3.66 -4.44 23.04
N GLU A 189 -4.03 -3.17 23.24
CA GLU A 189 -5.42 -2.73 23.18
C GLU A 189 -6.06 -2.89 21.80
N MET A 190 -5.29 -2.69 20.72
CA MET A 190 -5.76 -2.94 19.35
C MET A 190 -5.84 -4.46 19.03
N GLY A 191 -5.40 -5.33 19.94
CA GLY A 191 -5.31 -6.78 19.68
C GLY A 191 -4.29 -7.11 18.57
N GLN A 192 -3.30 -6.25 18.34
CA GLN A 192 -2.32 -6.38 17.27
C GLN A 192 -0.92 -6.61 17.83
N LYS A 193 -0.17 -7.53 17.20
CA LYS A 193 1.25 -7.67 17.50
C LYS A 193 1.99 -6.43 17.00
N LYS A 194 2.75 -5.76 17.88
CA LYS A 194 3.65 -4.67 17.52
C LYS A 194 4.57 -5.11 16.36
N PRO A 195 4.61 -4.37 15.24
CA PRO A 195 5.53 -4.66 14.14
C PRO A 195 6.99 -4.58 14.59
N GLY A 196 7.87 -5.38 13.99
CA GLY A 196 9.32 -5.36 14.32
C GLY A 196 10.08 -4.12 13.84
N MET A 197 9.47 -3.32 12.97
CA MET A 197 9.98 -2.05 12.45
C MET A 197 8.81 -1.08 12.35
N SER A 198 9.02 0.19 12.69
CA SER A 198 8.00 1.21 12.47
C SER A 198 7.85 1.52 10.97
N ALA A 199 6.67 1.99 10.58
CA ALA A 199 6.47 2.40 9.20
C ALA A 199 7.31 3.65 8.86
N GLU A 200 7.45 4.58 9.81
CA GLU A 200 8.33 5.75 9.69
C GLU A 200 9.78 5.32 9.35
N ASP A 201 10.41 4.48 10.17
CA ASP A 201 11.78 4.00 9.93
C ASP A 201 11.90 3.24 8.61
N TRP A 202 10.87 2.48 8.24
CA TRP A 202 10.85 1.75 6.98
C TRP A 202 10.83 2.69 5.76
N TYR A 203 10.02 3.75 5.81
CA TYR A 203 9.98 4.77 4.76
C TYR A 203 11.26 5.61 4.72
N GLU A 204 11.88 5.90 5.87
CA GLU A 204 13.20 6.54 5.92
C GLU A 204 14.26 5.72 5.18
N ARG A 205 14.29 4.40 5.40
CA ARG A 205 15.14 3.47 4.64
C ARG A 205 14.82 3.42 3.14
N CYS A 206 13.63 3.81 2.74
CA CYS A 206 13.22 3.95 1.34
C CYS A 206 13.56 5.33 0.73
N GLY A 207 14.15 6.24 1.53
CA GLY A 207 14.60 7.56 1.10
C GLY A 207 13.60 8.69 1.34
N TYR A 208 12.50 8.42 2.05
CA TYR A 208 11.55 9.45 2.45
C TYR A 208 12.09 10.19 3.68
N LYS A 209 11.80 11.49 3.79
CA LYS A 209 12.17 12.32 4.92
C LYS A 209 10.93 12.95 5.53
N ALA A 210 10.84 12.92 6.85
CA ALA A 210 9.79 13.63 7.58
C ALA A 210 9.87 15.14 7.31
N TRP A 211 8.71 15.77 7.12
CA TRP A 211 8.60 17.23 6.92
C TRP A 211 7.51 17.87 7.78
N ARG A 212 6.57 17.08 8.31
CA ARG A 212 5.56 17.55 9.26
C ARG A 212 5.17 16.42 10.21
N TYR A 213 5.03 16.77 11.48
CA TYR A 213 4.44 15.91 12.50
C TYR A 213 3.02 16.42 12.83
N SER A 214 2.11 15.52 13.18
CA SER A 214 0.74 15.86 13.56
C SER A 214 0.25 14.93 14.66
N GLU A 215 0.07 15.49 15.85
CA GLU A 215 -0.49 14.79 17.01
C GLU A 215 -1.93 14.33 16.71
N GLY A 216 -2.26 13.09 17.08
CA GLY A 216 -3.60 12.54 16.90
C GLY A 216 -4.12 12.49 15.45
N HIS A 217 -3.25 12.55 14.44
CA HIS A 217 -3.64 12.52 13.03
C HIS A 217 -4.41 11.25 12.62
N ILE A 218 -3.98 10.10 13.16
CA ILE A 218 -4.56 8.81 12.83
C ILE A 218 -5.55 8.42 13.93
N GLN A 219 -6.82 8.29 13.57
CA GLN A 219 -7.89 7.87 14.47
C GLN A 219 -8.12 6.36 14.31
N HIS A 220 -7.66 5.57 15.27
CA HIS A 220 -7.96 4.13 15.31
C HIS A 220 -9.21 3.90 16.17
N ARG A 221 -10.20 3.17 15.66
CA ARG A 221 -11.39 2.80 16.41
C ARG A 221 -11.35 1.29 16.71
N THR A 222 -11.40 0.94 17.99
CA THR A 222 -11.50 -0.44 18.46
C THR A 222 -12.95 -0.94 18.41
N ASP A 223 -13.13 -2.26 18.54
CA ASP A 223 -14.44 -2.91 18.44
C ASP A 223 -15.44 -2.45 19.51
N ASP A 224 -14.96 -2.00 20.67
CA ASP A 224 -15.76 -1.41 21.75
C ASP A 224 -16.13 0.07 21.50
N GLY A 225 -15.70 0.64 20.36
CA GLY A 225 -15.99 2.01 19.95
C GLY A 225 -15.02 3.06 20.50
N ARG A 226 -14.01 2.68 21.30
CA ARG A 226 -12.98 3.60 21.77
C ARG A 226 -12.16 4.13 20.59
N VAL A 227 -11.80 5.40 20.64
CA VAL A 227 -10.98 6.04 19.61
C VAL A 227 -9.61 6.39 20.18
N TRP A 228 -8.58 5.85 19.55
CA TRP A 228 -7.19 6.11 19.88
C TRP A 228 -6.62 7.17 18.93
N PRO A 229 -6.29 8.37 19.45
CA PRO A 229 -5.57 9.37 18.69
C PRO A 229 -4.10 8.96 18.62
N LEU A 230 -3.67 8.59 17.42
CA LEU A 230 -2.30 8.21 17.12
C LEU A 230 -1.63 9.30 16.31
N ASP A 231 -0.38 9.56 16.64
CA ASP A 231 0.40 10.60 15.99
C ASP A 231 0.79 10.15 14.59
N GLY A 232 0.70 11.08 13.65
CA GLY A 232 1.11 10.89 12.27
C GLY A 232 2.38 11.67 11.95
N VAL A 233 3.19 11.10 11.07
CA VAL A 233 4.31 11.80 10.43
C VAL A 233 4.06 11.84 8.93
N PHE A 234 4.24 13.02 8.34
CA PHE A 234 4.18 13.24 6.91
C PHE A 234 5.59 13.26 6.35
N MET A 235 5.80 12.52 5.28
CA MET A 235 7.11 12.31 4.68
C MET A 235 7.09 12.63 3.18
N LYS A 236 8.25 12.99 2.62
CA LYS A 236 8.45 13.29 1.20
C LYS A 236 9.74 12.69 0.68
N LYS A 237 9.75 12.36 -0.61
CA LYS A 237 10.91 11.90 -1.36
C LYS A 237 10.92 12.58 -2.73
N ALA A 238 12.05 13.18 -3.10
CA ALA A 238 12.27 13.59 -4.48
C ALA A 238 12.49 12.34 -5.34
N VAL A 239 11.81 12.27 -6.49
CA VAL A 239 11.93 11.17 -7.45
C VAL A 239 12.52 11.71 -8.75
N VAL A 240 13.38 10.92 -9.38
CA VAL A 240 14.12 11.24 -10.61
C VAL A 240 14.03 10.10 -11.60
#